data_AF-A0A0G4EZZ3-F1
#
_entry.id   AF-A0A0G4EZZ3-F1
#
_cell.length_a   1.000
_cell.length_b   1.000
_cell.length_c   1.000
_cell.angle_alpha   90.00
_cell.angle_beta   90.00
_cell.angle_gamma   90.00
#
_symmetry.space_group_name_H-M   'P 1'
#
loop_
_entity.id
_entity.type
_entity.pdbx_description
1 polymer ?
#
loop_
_entity_poly.entity_id
_entity_poly.type
_entity_poly.pdbx_seq_one_letter_code
_entity_poly.pdbx_strand_id
1 'polypeptide(L)'
;MEEGNWVEIGEVIELGGQYGYCELPVILTADDINTHANKTAYGSLPRVLTQLMVVGRHVAFGDGKRLQIFRHANGEVRAIEDEPGFRLTIDPPLAHGDYLYQQHRLQHDTPVQSSIDFYDEVPWSPTIDASLSSFAKRMIIDHFKQTHPRTHRGYWGYEQHTELDKRVGGSRLDTLLTQSPHTPVAGCSTTYSSRGYMRYLVLTNGSHPFVAWIILEDELIDDNVWVTVKATEAPACGTAAFKIRFPLTSALARVMLGAGVAPHVFDDPADYPHTDYDHF
;
A
#
# COMPACT_ATOMS: atom_id res chain seq x y z
N MET A 1 -10.55 10.66 -25.51
CA MET A 1 -10.19 10.01 -24.25
C MET A 1 -10.97 8.73 -24.28
N GLU A 2 -10.34 7.56 -24.33
CA GLU A 2 -11.12 6.34 -24.13
C GLU A 2 -11.54 6.33 -22.65
N GLU A 3 -12.85 6.38 -22.42
CA GLU A 3 -13.50 6.34 -21.12
C GLU A 3 -13.42 4.93 -20.54
N GLY A 4 -12.20 4.46 -20.25
CA GLY A 4 -12.02 3.35 -19.34
C GLY A 4 -12.42 3.80 -17.93
N ASN A 5 -12.94 2.86 -17.13
CA ASN A 5 -13.25 3.14 -15.74
C ASN A 5 -11.98 3.63 -14.99
N TRP A 6 -12.11 4.70 -14.22
CA TRP A 6 -11.02 5.34 -13.47
C TRP A 6 -10.85 4.73 -12.07
N VAL A 7 -11.47 3.58 -11.77
CA VAL A 7 -11.52 3.00 -10.41
C VAL A 7 -10.15 2.98 -9.75
N GLU A 8 -9.14 2.42 -10.41
CA GLU A 8 -7.83 2.19 -9.81
C GLU A 8 -7.15 3.51 -9.40
N ILE A 9 -7.34 4.55 -10.20
CA ILE A 9 -6.77 5.88 -9.99
C ILE A 9 -7.63 6.71 -9.05
N GLY A 10 -8.94 6.55 -9.10
CA GLY A 10 -9.88 7.12 -8.14
C GLY A 10 -9.49 6.70 -6.72
N GLU A 11 -9.23 5.41 -6.51
CA GLU A 11 -8.74 4.90 -5.22
C GLU A 11 -7.40 5.50 -4.80
N VAL A 12 -6.45 5.69 -5.73
CA VAL A 12 -5.16 6.35 -5.43
C VAL A 12 -5.36 7.80 -5.00
N ILE A 13 -6.22 8.54 -5.70
CA ILE A 13 -6.49 9.95 -5.43
C ILE A 13 -7.27 10.12 -4.13
N GLU A 14 -8.27 9.27 -3.88
CA GLU A 14 -9.02 9.24 -2.61
C GLU A 14 -8.10 8.92 -1.43
N LEU A 15 -7.19 7.94 -1.59
CA LEU A 15 -6.17 7.63 -0.59
C LEU A 15 -5.25 8.83 -0.35
N GLY A 16 -4.78 9.48 -1.42
CA GLY A 16 -3.99 10.70 -1.33
C GLY A 16 -4.71 11.80 -0.54
N GLY A 17 -6.01 11.99 -0.78
CA GLY A 17 -6.83 12.95 -0.03
C GLY A 17 -6.98 12.59 1.44
N GLN A 18 -7.17 11.31 1.75
CA GLN A 18 -7.23 10.81 3.13
C GLN A 18 -5.95 11.11 3.92
N TYR A 19 -4.79 11.02 3.28
CA TYR A 19 -3.50 11.30 3.91
C TYR A 19 -3.07 12.77 3.80
N GLY A 20 -3.93 13.66 3.28
CA GLY A 20 -3.62 15.08 3.14
C GLY A 20 -2.62 15.42 2.03
N TYR A 21 -2.35 14.47 1.12
CA TYR A 21 -1.45 14.65 -0.02
C TYR A 21 -2.15 15.09 -1.30
N CYS A 22 -3.48 15.02 -1.36
CA CYS A 22 -4.24 15.40 -2.55
C CYS A 22 -5.44 16.26 -2.18
N GLU A 23 -5.62 17.39 -2.85
CA GLU A 23 -6.81 18.21 -2.70
C GLU A 23 -7.94 17.65 -3.57
N LEU A 24 -9.11 17.42 -2.97
CA LEU A 24 -10.28 16.87 -3.66
C LEU A 24 -11.39 17.94 -3.80
N PRO A 25 -12.10 18.00 -4.95
CA PRO A 25 -11.91 17.18 -6.14
C PRO A 25 -10.67 17.59 -6.95
N VAL A 26 -10.01 16.64 -7.61
CA VAL A 26 -8.89 16.93 -8.52
C VAL A 26 -9.40 17.64 -9.77
N ILE A 27 -8.84 18.83 -10.04
CA ILE A 27 -9.16 19.62 -11.22
C ILE A 27 -8.02 19.49 -12.23
N LEU A 28 -8.32 18.87 -13.38
CA LEU A 28 -7.34 18.71 -14.45
C LEU A 28 -7.18 20.00 -15.25
N THR A 29 -5.94 20.37 -15.49
CA THR A 29 -5.52 21.51 -16.30
C THR A 29 -5.05 21.05 -17.68
N ALA A 30 -4.83 22.00 -18.58
CA ALA A 30 -4.22 21.72 -19.88
C ALA A 30 -2.85 21.04 -19.74
N ASP A 31 -2.07 21.42 -18.73
CA ASP A 31 -0.74 20.83 -18.48
C ASP A 31 -0.83 19.35 -18.12
N ASP A 32 -1.85 18.96 -17.35
CA ASP A 32 -2.10 17.55 -16.97
C ASP A 32 -2.41 16.71 -18.21
N ILE A 33 -3.23 17.25 -19.11
CA ILE A 33 -3.68 16.57 -20.33
C ILE A 33 -2.56 16.50 -21.37
N ASN A 34 -1.72 17.54 -21.46
CA ASN A 34 -0.65 17.67 -22.44
C ASN A 34 0.63 16.89 -22.07
N THR A 35 0.57 16.04 -21.05
CA THR A 35 1.62 15.06 -20.71
C THR A 35 1.87 14.04 -21.83
N HIS A 36 0.92 13.89 -22.76
CA HIS A 36 1.04 13.02 -23.93
C HIS A 36 0.97 13.83 -25.23
N ALA A 37 1.88 13.54 -26.17
CA ALA A 37 1.96 14.26 -27.45
C ALA A 37 0.71 14.11 -28.33
N ASN A 38 0.00 12.97 -28.22
CA ASN A 38 -1.23 12.69 -28.96
C ASN A 38 -1.99 11.49 -28.34
N LYS A 39 -3.20 11.24 -28.84
CA LYS A 39 -4.05 10.12 -28.40
C LYS A 39 -3.41 8.74 -28.63
N THR A 40 -2.64 8.57 -29.70
CA THR A 40 -1.95 7.29 -30.00
C THR A 40 -0.87 7.00 -28.96
N ALA A 41 -0.10 8.02 -28.56
CA ALA A 41 0.91 7.89 -27.52
C ALA A 41 0.28 7.59 -26.14
N TYR A 42 -0.93 8.10 -25.88
CA TYR A 42 -1.72 7.75 -24.69
C TYR A 42 -2.19 6.29 -24.75
N GLY A 43 -2.77 5.84 -25.87
CA GLY A 43 -3.26 4.47 -26.02
C GLY A 43 -2.17 3.39 -26.10
N SER A 44 -0.90 3.76 -26.32
CA SER A 44 0.23 2.82 -26.43
C SER A 44 0.74 2.26 -25.10
N LEU A 45 0.22 2.75 -23.97
CA LEU A 45 0.69 2.42 -22.63
C LEU A 45 -0.44 1.79 -21.80
N PRO A 46 -0.12 1.05 -20.72
CA PRO A 46 -1.12 0.63 -19.74
C PRO A 46 -1.93 1.84 -19.26
N ARG A 47 -3.26 1.68 -19.19
CA ARG A 47 -4.19 2.76 -18.86
C ARG A 47 -3.84 3.44 -17.52
N VAL A 48 -3.56 2.66 -16.48
CA VAL A 48 -3.24 3.22 -15.16
C VAL A 48 -1.93 4.01 -15.20
N LEU A 49 -0.96 3.61 -16.04
CA LEU A 49 0.28 4.38 -16.22
C LEU A 49 -0.01 5.77 -16.78
N THR A 50 -0.81 5.85 -17.84
CA THR A 50 -1.13 7.14 -18.47
C THR A 50 -2.00 8.00 -17.59
N GLN A 51 -2.93 7.40 -16.86
CA GLN A 51 -3.72 8.13 -15.88
C GLN A 51 -2.85 8.67 -14.74
N LEU A 52 -1.87 7.92 -14.22
CA LEU A 52 -0.89 8.42 -13.24
C LEU A 52 -0.02 9.55 -13.80
N MET A 53 0.36 9.50 -15.09
CA MET A 53 1.07 10.62 -15.73
C MET A 53 0.23 11.91 -15.71
N VAL A 54 -1.10 11.79 -15.88
CA VAL A 54 -2.02 12.93 -15.87
C VAL A 54 -2.31 13.42 -14.45
N VAL A 55 -2.67 12.53 -13.52
CA VAL A 55 -3.18 12.95 -12.20
C VAL A 55 -2.19 12.85 -11.06
N GLY A 56 -1.11 12.08 -11.22
CA GLY A 56 -0.17 11.77 -10.15
C GLY A 56 0.49 13.01 -9.55
N ARG A 57 0.69 14.07 -10.34
CA ARG A 57 1.25 15.34 -9.87
C ARG A 57 0.36 16.10 -8.87
N HIS A 58 -0.89 15.68 -8.69
CA HIS A 58 -1.82 16.22 -7.68
C HIS A 58 -1.66 15.52 -6.32
N VAL A 59 -0.88 14.44 -6.25
CA VAL A 59 -0.47 13.80 -4.99
C VAL A 59 0.88 14.39 -4.58
N ALA A 60 0.86 15.34 -3.66
CA ALA A 60 2.02 16.06 -3.15
C ALA A 60 2.54 15.43 -1.86
N PHE A 61 3.78 14.97 -1.89
CA PHE A 61 4.48 14.42 -0.73
C PHE A 61 5.09 15.53 0.15
N GLY A 62 5.14 16.77 -0.31
CA GLY A 62 5.83 17.87 0.39
C GLY A 62 7.25 18.06 -0.12
N ASP A 63 7.92 19.13 0.32
CA ASP A 63 9.27 19.53 -0.14
C ASP A 63 9.42 19.63 -1.67
N GLY A 64 8.32 19.93 -2.35
CA GLY A 64 8.26 19.97 -3.82
C GLY A 64 8.13 18.61 -4.51
N LYS A 65 8.21 17.49 -3.77
CA LYS A 65 8.06 16.12 -4.30
C LYS A 65 6.60 15.74 -4.47
N ARG A 66 6.32 14.97 -5.53
CA ARG A 66 4.97 14.55 -5.94
C ARG A 66 5.00 13.16 -6.53
N LEU A 67 3.87 12.45 -6.64
CA LEU A 67 3.80 11.19 -7.38
C LEU A 67 3.78 11.42 -8.91
N GLN A 68 4.79 12.12 -9.43
CA GLN A 68 4.87 12.44 -10.86
C GLN A 68 5.54 11.31 -11.64
N ILE A 69 4.98 10.93 -12.79
CA ILE A 69 5.57 9.94 -13.70
C ILE A 69 6.21 10.65 -14.89
N PHE A 70 7.49 10.37 -15.14
CA PHE A 70 8.26 10.89 -16.26
C PHE A 70 8.51 9.79 -17.27
N ARG A 71 8.24 10.08 -18.55
CA ARG A 71 8.49 9.15 -19.67
C ARG A 71 9.49 9.76 -20.63
N HIS A 72 10.50 8.97 -20.98
CA HIS A 72 11.54 9.34 -21.92
C HIS A 72 11.33 8.68 -23.29
N ALA A 73 11.94 9.27 -24.33
CA ALA A 73 11.82 8.78 -25.70
C ALA A 73 12.43 7.38 -25.91
N ASN A 74 13.37 6.98 -25.05
CA ASN A 74 13.98 5.65 -25.04
C ASN A 74 13.09 4.57 -24.36
N GLY A 75 11.87 4.92 -23.93
CA GLY A 75 10.96 4.03 -23.23
C GLY A 75 11.19 3.92 -21.71
N GLU A 76 12.18 4.63 -21.18
CA GLU A 76 12.42 4.71 -19.74
C GLU A 76 11.29 5.46 -19.04
N VAL A 77 10.88 4.93 -17.88
CA VAL A 77 9.87 5.51 -17.01
C VAL A 77 10.51 5.75 -15.64
N ARG A 78 10.27 6.93 -15.07
CA ARG A 78 10.72 7.31 -13.72
C ARG A 78 9.55 7.87 -12.93
N ALA A 79 9.62 7.81 -11.60
CA ALA A 79 8.57 8.30 -10.72
C ALA A 79 9.09 9.21 -9.62
N ILE A 80 8.29 10.14 -9.12
CA ILE A 80 8.66 11.12 -8.09
C ILE A 80 9.63 12.19 -8.57
N GLU A 81 10.83 11.78 -8.99
CA GLU A 81 11.88 12.64 -9.51
C GLU A 81 12.37 12.10 -10.86
N ASP A 82 12.78 12.99 -11.76
CA ASP A 82 13.32 12.59 -13.07
C ASP A 82 14.81 12.21 -12.97
N GLU A 83 15.11 11.26 -12.09
CA GLU A 83 16.47 10.77 -11.85
C GLU A 83 16.58 9.25 -12.04
N PRO A 84 17.76 8.73 -12.42
CA PRO A 84 17.97 7.29 -12.64
C PRO A 84 17.63 6.40 -11.42
N GLY A 85 17.79 6.91 -10.20
CA GLY A 85 17.46 6.18 -8.96
C GLY A 85 15.96 5.91 -8.79
N PHE A 86 15.12 6.62 -9.53
CA PHE A 86 13.66 6.54 -9.46
C PHE A 86 13.03 5.80 -10.65
N ARG A 87 13.83 4.98 -11.32
CA ARG A 87 13.38 4.21 -12.48
C ARG A 87 12.31 3.17 -12.10
N LEU A 88 11.32 3.05 -12.96
CA LEU A 88 10.31 2.00 -12.94
C LEU A 88 10.53 1.04 -14.10
N THR A 89 10.45 -0.27 -13.81
CA THR A 89 10.29 -1.29 -14.84
C THR A 89 8.82 -1.67 -14.90
N ILE A 90 8.18 -1.38 -16.03
CA ILE A 90 6.75 -1.66 -16.26
C ILE A 90 6.60 -3.07 -16.81
N ASP A 91 5.67 -3.85 -16.22
CA ASP A 91 5.42 -5.26 -16.52
C ASP A 91 6.73 -6.09 -16.56
N PRO A 92 7.53 -6.08 -15.47
CA PRO A 92 8.77 -6.83 -15.42
C PRO A 92 8.49 -8.33 -15.61
N PRO A 93 9.45 -9.09 -16.18
CA PRO A 93 9.37 -10.54 -16.17
C PRO A 93 9.37 -11.00 -14.70
N LEU A 94 8.31 -11.69 -14.29
CA LEU A 94 8.22 -12.27 -12.95
C LEU A 94 8.67 -13.72 -13.03
N ALA A 95 9.57 -14.13 -12.14
CA ALA A 95 9.93 -15.52 -11.96
C ALA A 95 8.68 -16.36 -11.62
N HIS A 96 8.63 -17.58 -12.15
CA HIS A 96 7.53 -18.49 -11.89
C HIS A 96 7.56 -18.97 -10.43
N GLY A 97 6.50 -18.72 -9.67
CA GLY A 97 6.28 -19.32 -8.35
C GLY A 97 6.35 -18.35 -7.16
N ASP A 98 6.99 -17.19 -7.32
CA ASP A 98 7.35 -16.34 -6.15
C ASP A 98 6.38 -15.18 -5.89
N TYR A 99 5.26 -15.08 -6.63
CA TYR A 99 4.33 -13.95 -6.54
C TYR A 99 2.88 -14.43 -6.43
N LEU A 100 2.27 -14.25 -5.25
CA LEU A 100 0.91 -14.72 -4.93
C LEU A 100 -0.17 -14.21 -5.89
N TYR A 101 0.08 -13.05 -6.49
CA TYR A 101 -0.86 -12.35 -7.36
C TYR A 101 -0.51 -12.42 -8.84
N GLN A 102 0.46 -13.23 -9.26
CA GLN A 102 0.86 -13.34 -10.67
C GLN A 102 -0.30 -13.76 -11.59
N GLN A 103 -1.19 -14.61 -11.11
CA GLN A 103 -2.37 -15.07 -11.87
C GLN A 103 -3.43 -13.97 -12.06
N HIS A 104 -3.34 -12.87 -11.31
CA HIS A 104 -4.34 -11.80 -11.28
C HIS A 104 -3.89 -10.52 -11.99
N ARG A 105 -2.83 -10.59 -12.80
CA ARG A 105 -2.33 -9.44 -13.57
C ARG A 105 -3.40 -8.86 -14.50
N LEU A 106 -3.49 -7.53 -14.54
CA LEU A 106 -4.33 -6.81 -15.50
C LEU A 106 -3.45 -6.09 -16.54
N GLN A 107 -3.81 -6.22 -17.81
CA GLN A 107 -3.09 -5.56 -18.92
C GLN A 107 -3.07 -4.03 -18.79
N HIS A 108 -4.13 -3.45 -18.22
CA HIS A 108 -4.25 -2.00 -18.08
C HIS A 108 -3.67 -1.45 -16.77
N ASP A 109 -3.38 -2.33 -15.79
CA ASP A 109 -2.81 -2.02 -14.48
C ASP A 109 -1.70 -3.04 -14.15
N THR A 110 -0.66 -3.02 -14.97
CA THR A 110 0.41 -4.03 -14.97
C THR A 110 1.27 -3.98 -13.70
N PRO A 111 1.92 -5.08 -13.31
CA PRO A 111 2.94 -5.08 -12.27
C PRO A 111 4.04 -4.06 -12.56
N VAL A 112 4.67 -3.58 -11.49
CA VAL A 112 5.77 -2.62 -11.61
C VAL A 112 6.87 -2.98 -10.62
N GLN A 113 8.10 -2.98 -11.11
CA GLN A 113 9.29 -3.10 -10.28
C GLN A 113 9.88 -1.72 -10.04
N SER A 114 10.21 -1.43 -8.78
CA SER A 114 10.75 -0.16 -8.33
C SER A 114 11.81 -0.37 -7.25
N SER A 115 12.90 0.38 -7.36
CA SER A 115 13.91 0.52 -6.30
C SER A 115 13.63 1.69 -5.36
N ILE A 116 12.49 2.37 -5.54
CA ILE A 116 12.07 3.48 -4.67
C ILE A 116 11.59 2.88 -3.36
N ASP A 117 12.42 3.05 -2.34
CA ASP A 117 12.08 2.79 -0.95
C ASP A 117 12.29 4.08 -0.16
N PHE A 118 11.42 4.27 0.81
CA PHE A 118 11.44 5.41 1.71
C PHE A 118 12.25 5.04 2.98
N TYR A 119 12.32 3.77 3.39
CA TYR A 119 12.74 3.40 4.76
C TYR A 119 14.22 3.58 5.11
N ASP A 120 15.18 3.53 4.18
CA ASP A 120 16.62 3.59 4.53
C ASP A 120 17.54 4.10 3.40
N GLU A 121 18.75 4.55 3.76
CA GLU A 121 19.87 4.90 2.86
C GLU A 121 20.55 3.68 2.20
N VAL A 122 20.06 2.47 2.45
CA VAL A 122 20.66 1.23 1.93
C VAL A 122 20.05 0.89 0.56
N PRO A 123 20.84 0.53 -0.45
CA PRO A 123 20.32 0.05 -1.74
C PRO A 123 19.59 -1.27 -1.54
N TRP A 124 18.26 -1.20 -1.42
CA TRP A 124 17.43 -2.40 -1.34
C TRP A 124 17.33 -3.10 -2.69
N SER A 125 17.00 -4.40 -2.62
CA SER A 125 16.61 -5.17 -3.78
C SER A 125 15.34 -4.57 -4.38
N PRO A 126 15.21 -4.47 -5.71
CA PRO A 126 14.02 -3.94 -6.35
C PRO A 126 12.75 -4.65 -5.85
N THR A 127 11.77 -3.87 -5.41
CA THR A 127 10.47 -4.39 -4.98
C THR A 127 9.53 -4.48 -6.17
N ILE A 128 8.66 -5.50 -6.18
CA ILE A 128 7.64 -5.65 -7.23
C ILE A 128 6.27 -5.42 -6.62
N ASP A 129 5.62 -4.34 -7.03
CA ASP A 129 4.22 -4.08 -6.73
C ASP A 129 3.33 -4.87 -7.70
N ALA A 130 2.20 -5.37 -7.20
CA ALA A 130 1.28 -6.17 -8.01
C ALA A 130 0.71 -5.43 -9.22
N SER A 131 0.69 -4.10 -9.13
CA SER A 131 0.14 -3.21 -10.14
C SER A 131 0.68 -1.78 -9.99
N LEU A 132 0.46 -0.94 -11.00
CA LEU A 132 0.79 0.48 -10.95
C LEU A 132 -0.03 1.23 -9.89
N SER A 133 -1.30 0.86 -9.74
CA SER A 133 -2.13 1.38 -8.65
C SER A 133 -1.61 0.96 -7.28
N SER A 134 -1.09 -0.27 -7.14
CA SER A 134 -0.48 -0.75 -5.90
C SER A 134 0.81 0.02 -5.57
N PHE A 135 1.65 0.28 -6.57
CA PHE A 135 2.83 1.15 -6.42
C PHE A 135 2.44 2.54 -5.94
N ALA A 136 1.47 3.18 -6.58
CA ALA A 136 1.01 4.51 -6.19
C ALA A 136 0.50 4.56 -4.74
N LYS A 137 -0.32 3.58 -4.34
CA LYS A 137 -0.83 3.45 -2.97
C LYS A 137 0.30 3.20 -1.97
N ARG A 138 1.27 2.34 -2.31
CA ARG A 138 2.47 2.10 -1.50
C ARG A 138 3.26 3.38 -1.27
N MET A 139 3.52 4.17 -2.32
CA MET A 139 4.24 5.44 -2.20
C MET A 139 3.55 6.43 -1.28
N ILE A 140 2.23 6.56 -1.38
CA ILE A 140 1.43 7.40 -0.47
C ILE A 140 1.60 6.94 0.98
N ILE A 141 1.42 5.65 1.25
CA ILE A 141 1.42 5.10 2.60
C ILE A 141 2.82 5.10 3.21
N ASP A 142 3.85 4.76 2.44
CA ASP A 142 5.22 4.79 2.93
C ASP A 142 5.69 6.20 3.21
N HIS A 143 5.35 7.17 2.34
CA HIS A 143 5.62 8.58 2.63
C HIS A 143 4.87 9.08 3.87
N PHE A 144 3.61 8.69 4.06
CA PHE A 144 2.86 8.97 5.30
C PHE A 144 3.58 8.44 6.53
N LYS A 145 4.02 7.19 6.48
CA LYS A 145 4.77 6.61 7.57
C LYS A 145 6.03 7.44 7.87
N GLN A 146 6.81 7.78 6.85
CA GLN A 146 8.05 8.55 7.02
C GLN A 146 7.89 9.88 7.76
N THR A 147 6.89 10.64 7.33
CA THR A 147 6.80 12.07 7.64
C THR A 147 5.89 12.39 8.82
N HIS A 148 5.01 11.46 9.19
CA HIS A 148 4.13 11.68 10.32
C HIS A 148 4.89 11.43 11.62
N PRO A 149 4.75 12.32 12.64
CA PRO A 149 5.54 12.25 13.86
C PRO A 149 5.47 10.85 14.46
N ARG A 150 6.65 10.22 14.61
CA ARG A 150 6.83 9.01 15.41
C ARG A 150 6.45 9.37 16.84
N THR A 151 5.18 9.21 17.20
CA THR A 151 4.73 9.40 18.58
C THR A 151 5.42 8.34 19.43
N HIS A 152 6.46 8.80 20.13
CA HIS A 152 7.33 8.08 21.06
C HIS A 152 8.31 7.05 20.48
N ARG A 153 9.58 7.47 20.44
CA ARG A 153 10.83 6.70 20.65
C ARG A 153 10.89 5.29 20.04
N GLY A 154 11.38 5.21 18.80
CA GLY A 154 11.93 4.00 18.18
C GLY A 154 10.86 3.06 17.60
N TYR A 155 10.83 2.93 16.27
CA TYR A 155 9.84 2.15 15.53
C TYR A 155 8.38 2.61 15.75
N TRP A 156 7.44 2.15 14.94
CA TRP A 156 6.02 2.50 15.10
C TRP A 156 5.53 1.94 16.44
N GLY A 157 5.50 2.76 17.48
CA GLY A 157 5.30 2.29 18.86
C GLY A 157 3.97 1.59 19.18
N TYR A 158 3.05 1.48 18.20
CA TYR A 158 1.69 0.95 18.37
C TYR A 158 1.32 0.00 17.24
N GLU A 159 1.94 -1.17 17.22
CA GLU A 159 1.54 -2.27 16.35
C GLU A 159 1.21 -3.52 17.15
N GLN A 160 0.21 -4.25 16.69
CA GLN A 160 -0.05 -5.62 17.14
C GLN A 160 0.53 -6.54 16.07
N HIS A 161 1.49 -7.36 16.46
CA HIS A 161 2.13 -8.34 15.59
C HIS A 161 1.74 -9.75 16.03
N THR A 162 1.28 -10.59 15.11
CA THR A 162 0.92 -11.98 15.42
C THR A 162 1.18 -12.88 14.23
N GLU A 163 1.93 -13.94 14.46
CA GLU A 163 2.17 -15.00 13.48
C GLU A 163 1.07 -16.06 13.62
N LEU A 164 0.41 -16.40 12.52
CA LEU A 164 -0.71 -17.34 12.50
C LEU A 164 -0.58 -18.30 11.33
N ASP A 165 -0.98 -19.56 11.53
CA ASP A 165 -1.19 -20.48 10.41
C ASP A 165 -2.26 -19.90 9.46
N LYS A 166 -1.96 -19.85 8.16
CA LYS A 166 -2.81 -19.22 7.13
C LYS A 166 -4.21 -19.84 7.02
N ARG A 167 -4.39 -21.05 7.54
CA ARG A 167 -5.63 -21.84 7.57
C ARG A 167 -6.50 -21.52 8.80
N VAL A 168 -5.97 -20.80 9.79
CA VAL A 168 -6.74 -20.31 10.95
C VAL A 168 -7.98 -19.57 10.49
N GLY A 169 -9.09 -19.78 11.20
CA GLY A 169 -10.36 -19.13 10.90
C GLY A 169 -10.98 -19.53 9.56
N GLY A 170 -10.66 -20.72 9.05
CA GLY A 170 -11.22 -21.25 7.80
C GLY A 170 -10.51 -20.70 6.56
N SER A 171 -9.19 -20.58 6.60
CA SER A 171 -8.35 -20.09 5.50
C SER A 171 -8.65 -18.66 5.03
N ARG A 172 -9.16 -17.81 5.93
CA ARG A 172 -9.46 -16.42 5.59
C ARG A 172 -8.18 -15.65 5.23
N LEU A 173 -7.08 -15.87 5.96
CA LEU A 173 -5.80 -15.20 5.69
C LEU A 173 -5.24 -15.63 4.33
N ASP A 174 -5.21 -16.94 4.06
CA ASP A 174 -4.82 -17.51 2.77
C ASP A 174 -5.67 -16.93 1.61
N THR A 175 -6.99 -16.83 1.80
CA THR A 175 -7.89 -16.22 0.80
C THR A 175 -7.55 -14.75 0.59
N LEU A 176 -7.30 -13.98 1.65
CA LEU A 176 -6.98 -12.55 1.54
C LEU A 176 -5.64 -12.29 0.81
N LEU A 177 -4.68 -13.20 0.96
CA LEU A 177 -3.36 -13.18 0.34
C LEU A 177 -3.41 -13.61 -1.14
N THR A 178 -4.23 -14.61 -1.46
CA THR A 178 -4.26 -15.23 -2.80
C THR A 178 -5.35 -14.67 -3.72
N GLN A 179 -6.33 -13.93 -3.19
CA GLN A 179 -7.32 -13.23 -4.02
C GLN A 179 -6.67 -12.16 -4.92
N SER A 180 -7.40 -11.74 -5.96
CA SER A 180 -6.92 -10.71 -6.86
C SER A 180 -6.65 -9.40 -6.11
N PRO A 181 -5.48 -8.76 -6.32
CA PRO A 181 -5.15 -7.53 -5.64
C PRO A 181 -6.05 -6.36 -6.06
N HIS A 182 -6.75 -6.51 -7.19
CA HIS A 182 -7.69 -5.56 -7.76
C HIS A 182 -9.15 -5.80 -7.30
N THR A 183 -9.39 -6.82 -6.47
CA THR A 183 -10.72 -7.07 -5.91
C THR A 183 -10.89 -6.28 -4.61
N PRO A 184 -11.95 -5.45 -4.49
CA PRO A 184 -12.26 -4.77 -3.24
C PRO A 184 -12.49 -5.78 -2.10
N VAL A 185 -11.98 -5.45 -0.92
CA VAL A 185 -12.15 -6.28 0.29
C VAL A 185 -13.16 -5.62 1.21
N ALA A 186 -14.21 -6.36 1.59
CA ALA A 186 -15.23 -5.85 2.49
C ALA A 186 -14.61 -5.38 3.82
N GLY A 187 -14.97 -4.17 4.25
CA GLY A 187 -14.40 -3.54 5.45
C GLY A 187 -13.08 -2.81 5.23
N CYS A 188 -12.57 -2.75 4.00
CA CYS A 188 -11.43 -1.92 3.62
C CYS A 188 -11.89 -0.73 2.75
N SER A 189 -11.27 0.43 2.93
CA SER A 189 -11.41 1.58 2.02
C SER A 189 -10.62 1.36 0.73
N THR A 190 -9.43 0.77 0.84
CA THR A 190 -8.63 0.33 -0.29
C THR A 190 -7.70 -0.80 0.11
N THR A 191 -7.12 -1.46 -0.88
CA THR A 191 -6.11 -2.49 -0.70
C THR A 191 -5.03 -2.34 -1.76
N TYR A 192 -3.85 -2.88 -1.45
CA TYR A 192 -2.79 -3.06 -2.44
C TYR A 192 -1.90 -4.23 -2.04
N SER A 193 -1.11 -4.71 -3.00
CA SER A 193 -0.15 -5.79 -2.77
C SER A 193 1.23 -5.38 -3.26
N SER A 194 2.25 -5.73 -2.49
CA SER A 194 3.63 -5.35 -2.74
C SER A 194 4.59 -6.50 -2.43
N ARG A 195 5.80 -6.41 -2.96
CA ARG A 195 6.93 -7.32 -2.70
C ARG A 195 6.71 -8.80 -3.06
N GLY A 196 5.56 -9.17 -3.62
CA GLY A 196 5.20 -10.53 -4.05
C GLY A 196 4.37 -11.31 -3.02
N TYR A 197 4.56 -10.97 -1.75
CA TYR A 197 4.07 -11.74 -0.61
C TYR A 197 3.37 -10.86 0.46
N MET A 198 3.27 -9.54 0.24
CA MET A 198 2.58 -8.65 1.17
C MET A 198 1.22 -8.21 0.62
N ARG A 199 0.22 -8.13 1.51
CA ARG A 199 -1.10 -7.56 1.28
C ARG A 199 -1.40 -6.50 2.32
N TYR A 200 -1.77 -5.30 1.86
CA TYR A 200 -2.17 -4.19 2.70
C TYR A 200 -3.68 -3.97 2.61
N LEU A 201 -4.31 -3.83 3.77
CA LEU A 201 -5.75 -3.71 3.97
C LEU A 201 -6.04 -2.43 4.76
N VAL A 202 -6.36 -1.33 4.07
CA VAL A 202 -6.63 -0.04 4.70
C VAL A 202 -8.07 -0.03 5.20
N LEU A 203 -8.28 0.13 6.51
CA LEU A 203 -9.58 -0.04 7.17
C LEU A 203 -10.40 1.25 7.23
N THR A 204 -9.70 2.38 7.29
CA THR A 204 -10.28 3.72 7.42
C THR A 204 -10.30 4.43 6.08
N ASN A 205 -11.27 5.32 5.85
CA ASN A 205 -11.32 6.25 4.73
C ASN A 205 -11.20 7.71 5.23
N GLY A 206 -11.34 8.70 4.34
CA GLY A 206 -11.28 10.13 4.69
C GLY A 206 -12.34 10.64 5.67
N SER A 207 -13.34 9.84 6.05
CA SER A 207 -14.29 10.21 7.12
C SER A 207 -13.79 9.90 8.53
N HIS A 208 -12.71 9.13 8.67
CA HIS A 208 -12.12 8.76 9.95
C HIS A 208 -11.06 9.79 10.36
N PRO A 209 -10.97 10.19 11.64
CA PRO A 209 -9.97 11.15 12.11
C PRO A 209 -8.58 10.53 12.32
N PHE A 210 -8.43 9.25 11.99
CA PHE A 210 -7.19 8.49 12.10
C PHE A 210 -7.12 7.49 10.95
N VAL A 211 -5.95 6.88 10.80
CA VAL A 211 -5.71 5.88 9.78
C VAL A 211 -5.43 4.55 10.47
N ALA A 212 -6.10 3.47 10.04
CA ALA A 212 -5.81 2.11 10.46
C ALA A 212 -5.66 1.19 9.25
N TRP A 213 -4.71 0.26 9.34
CA TRP A 213 -4.49 -0.74 8.30
C TRP A 213 -3.96 -2.05 8.89
N ILE A 214 -4.13 -3.12 8.12
CA ILE A 214 -3.58 -4.44 8.40
C ILE A 214 -2.60 -4.79 7.29
N ILE A 215 -1.46 -5.34 7.67
CA ILE A 215 -0.46 -5.90 6.78
C ILE A 215 -0.49 -7.41 6.99
N LEU A 216 -0.66 -8.15 5.89
CA LEU A 216 -0.45 -9.58 5.83
C LEU A 216 0.86 -9.81 5.08
N GLU A 217 1.74 -10.62 5.64
CA GLU A 217 3.01 -11.02 5.04
C GLU A 217 3.10 -12.55 5.08
N ASP A 218 3.17 -13.16 3.90
CA ASP A 218 3.35 -14.61 3.73
C ASP A 218 4.84 -14.95 3.90
N GLU A 219 5.16 -15.87 4.80
CA GLU A 219 6.55 -16.28 5.06
C GLU A 219 7.15 -17.15 3.95
N LEU A 220 6.37 -17.58 2.95
CA LEU A 220 6.75 -18.38 1.77
C LEU A 220 7.38 -19.77 2.05
N ILE A 221 8.03 -19.95 3.19
CA ILE A 221 8.74 -21.16 3.63
C ILE A 221 7.81 -22.00 4.50
N ASP A 222 7.07 -21.35 5.40
CA ASP A 222 6.14 -21.99 6.31
C ASP A 222 4.69 -21.61 5.95
N ASP A 223 3.71 -22.41 6.39
CA ASP A 223 2.28 -22.14 6.17
C ASP A 223 1.75 -21.00 7.07
N ASN A 224 2.64 -20.10 7.52
CA ASN A 224 2.39 -19.03 8.46
C ASN A 224 2.26 -17.67 7.75
N VAL A 225 1.50 -16.78 8.39
CA VAL A 225 1.24 -15.41 7.94
C VAL A 225 1.44 -14.47 9.11
N TRP A 226 2.23 -13.44 8.87
CA TRP A 226 2.42 -12.34 9.79
C TRP A 226 1.27 -11.37 9.64
N VAL A 227 0.51 -11.17 10.72
CA VAL A 227 -0.60 -10.22 10.79
C VAL A 227 -0.16 -9.04 11.62
N THR A 228 0.03 -7.89 10.97
CA THR A 228 0.38 -6.64 11.64
C THR A 228 -0.78 -5.66 11.59
N VAL A 229 -1.27 -5.20 12.74
CA VAL A 229 -2.27 -4.13 12.83
C VAL A 229 -1.59 -2.84 13.24
N LYS A 230 -1.75 -1.76 12.46
CA LYS A 230 -1.20 -0.44 12.78
C LYS A 230 -2.29 0.63 12.74
N ALA A 231 -2.12 1.68 13.53
CA ALA A 231 -2.98 2.84 13.46
C ALA A 231 -2.32 4.14 13.95
N THR A 232 -2.92 5.26 13.54
CA THR A 232 -2.66 6.61 14.09
C THR A 232 -3.75 7.08 15.05
N GLU A 233 -4.62 6.16 15.49
CA GLU A 233 -5.60 6.43 16.54
C GLU A 233 -4.89 6.92 17.81
N ALA A 234 -5.40 7.99 18.43
CA ALA A 234 -4.86 8.45 19.69
C ALA A 234 -5.09 7.39 20.78
N PRO A 235 -4.06 7.00 21.56
CA PRO A 235 -4.22 5.95 22.55
C PRO A 235 -5.20 6.38 23.65
N ALA A 236 -6.22 5.56 23.91
CA ALA A 236 -7.14 5.75 25.02
C ALA A 236 -6.45 5.63 26.39
N CYS A 237 -5.34 4.87 26.44
CA CYS A 237 -4.46 4.74 27.62
C CYS A 237 -3.03 4.35 27.21
N GLY A 238 -2.05 4.63 28.08
CA GLY A 238 -0.63 4.47 27.77
C GLY A 238 -0.07 3.05 27.85
N THR A 239 -0.51 2.22 28.80
CA THR A 239 0.17 0.95 29.17
C THR A 239 -0.73 -0.28 29.13
N ALA A 240 -1.66 -0.37 28.19
CA ALA A 240 -2.57 -1.52 28.06
C ALA A 240 -2.31 -2.36 26.79
N ALA A 241 -3.00 -3.49 26.65
CA ALA A 241 -3.00 -4.26 25.40
C ALA A 241 -3.51 -3.42 24.22
N PHE A 242 -3.07 -3.72 22.99
CA PHE A 242 -3.42 -2.96 21.78
C PHE A 242 -4.92 -2.66 21.68
N LYS A 243 -5.79 -3.66 21.90
CA LYS A 243 -7.24 -3.51 21.83
C LYS A 243 -7.86 -2.55 22.84
N ILE A 244 -7.19 -2.33 23.96
CA ILE A 244 -7.62 -1.40 25.01
C ILE A 244 -7.11 0.00 24.67
N ARG A 245 -5.91 0.09 24.10
CA ARG A 245 -5.29 1.36 23.71
C ARG A 245 -5.92 1.96 22.46
N PHE A 246 -6.29 1.13 21.48
CA PHE A 246 -6.81 1.54 20.17
C PHE A 246 -8.16 0.84 19.89
N PRO A 247 -9.20 1.14 20.69
CA PRO A 247 -10.47 0.42 20.62
C PRO A 247 -11.17 0.58 19.26
N LEU A 248 -11.05 1.73 18.58
CA LEU A 248 -11.69 1.94 17.29
C LEU A 248 -10.99 1.12 16.19
N THR A 249 -9.66 1.12 16.18
CA THR A 249 -8.83 0.31 15.29
C THR A 249 -9.11 -1.16 15.49
N SER A 250 -9.12 -1.64 16.75
CA SER A 250 -9.41 -3.04 17.03
C SER A 250 -10.83 -3.44 16.65
N ALA A 251 -11.82 -2.57 16.80
CA ALA A 251 -13.17 -2.86 16.33
C ALA A 251 -13.22 -3.05 14.81
N LEU A 252 -12.62 -2.13 14.04
CA LEU A 252 -12.54 -2.24 12.57
C LEU A 252 -11.78 -3.48 12.13
N ALA A 253 -10.61 -3.72 12.73
CA ALA A 253 -9.76 -4.87 12.45
C ALA A 253 -10.47 -6.19 12.76
N ARG A 254 -11.22 -6.28 13.86
CA ARG A 254 -12.00 -7.48 14.21
C ARG A 254 -13.08 -7.80 13.18
N VAL A 255 -13.78 -6.79 12.66
CA VAL A 255 -14.77 -6.98 11.60
C VAL A 255 -14.10 -7.49 10.33
N MET A 256 -12.98 -6.89 9.93
CA MET A 256 -12.25 -7.29 8.73
C MET A 256 -11.64 -8.70 8.89
N LEU A 257 -10.99 -9.01 10.00
CA LEU A 257 -10.39 -10.33 10.26
C LEU A 257 -11.45 -11.41 10.51
N GLY A 258 -12.66 -11.03 10.92
CA GLY A 258 -13.74 -11.97 11.21
C GLY A 258 -13.53 -12.80 12.48
N ALA A 259 -14.59 -13.49 12.92
CA ALA A 259 -14.62 -14.20 14.19
C ALA A 259 -13.63 -15.38 14.29
N GLY A 260 -13.18 -15.92 13.15
CA GLY A 260 -12.24 -17.04 13.12
C GLY A 260 -10.75 -16.66 13.26
N VAL A 261 -10.39 -15.41 13.00
CA VAL A 261 -8.99 -14.93 13.05
C VAL A 261 -8.79 -13.89 14.14
N ALA A 262 -9.75 -12.98 14.30
CA ALA A 262 -9.58 -11.83 15.18
C ALA A 262 -9.28 -12.17 16.66
N PRO A 263 -9.84 -13.25 17.26
CA PRO A 263 -9.45 -13.65 18.62
C PRO A 263 -7.96 -13.97 18.75
N HIS A 264 -7.37 -14.61 17.75
CA HIS A 264 -5.94 -14.95 17.77
C HIS A 264 -5.04 -13.72 17.70
N VAL A 265 -5.50 -12.65 17.03
CA VAL A 265 -4.74 -11.39 16.91
C VAL A 265 -4.84 -10.52 18.17
N PHE A 266 -5.98 -10.54 18.88
CA PHE A 266 -6.26 -9.55 19.94
C PHE A 266 -6.49 -10.13 21.34
N ASP A 267 -6.86 -11.40 21.44
CA ASP A 267 -7.32 -12.04 22.67
C ASP A 267 -6.41 -13.15 23.16
N ASP A 268 -5.66 -13.79 22.26
CA ASP A 268 -4.63 -14.74 22.68
C ASP A 268 -3.54 -13.97 23.47
N PRO A 269 -3.18 -14.46 24.66
CA PRO A 269 -2.05 -13.92 25.39
C PRO A 269 -0.80 -14.24 24.57
N ALA A 270 -0.33 -13.29 23.77
CA ALA A 270 0.92 -13.47 23.06
C ALA A 270 2.04 -13.73 24.08
N ASP A 271 2.60 -14.94 24.04
CA ASP A 271 3.75 -15.38 24.85
C ASP A 271 5.08 -14.87 24.26
N TYR A 272 5.04 -13.85 23.39
CA TYR A 272 6.23 -13.22 22.87
C TYR A 272 6.60 -12.03 23.76
N PRO A 273 7.82 -12.03 24.34
CA PRO A 273 8.33 -10.84 25.00
C PRO A 273 8.35 -9.72 23.96
N HIS A 274 7.91 -8.52 24.37
CA HIS A 274 8.42 -7.30 23.79
C HIS A 274 9.95 -7.41 23.82
N THR A 275 10.57 -7.86 22.73
CA THR A 275 12.00 -7.68 22.56
C THR A 275 12.17 -6.21 22.27
N ASP A 276 12.31 -5.42 23.33
CA ASP A 276 13.04 -4.18 23.28
C ASP A 276 14.40 -4.54 22.67
N TYR A 277 14.58 -4.27 21.38
CA TYR A 277 15.90 -4.27 20.76
C TYR A 277 16.66 -3.05 21.31
N ASP A 278 17.07 -3.15 22.58
CA ASP A 278 18.11 -2.34 23.18
C ASP A 278 19.46 -2.85 22.63
N HIS A 279 19.82 -2.37 21.45
CA HIS A 279 21.19 -2.48 20.95
C HIS A 279 21.73 -1.09 20.57
N PHE A 280 22.55 -0.59 21.50
CA PHE A 280 23.67 0.37 21.42
C PHE A 280 23.61 1.54 20.42
#